data_AF-A0A4S9FA23-F1
#
_entry.id   AF-A0A4S9FA23-F1
#
_cell.length_a   1.000
_cell.length_b   1.000
_cell.length_c   1.000
_cell.angle_alpha   90.00
_cell.angle_beta   90.00
_cell.angle_gamma   90.00
#
_symmetry.space_group_name_H-M   'P 1'
#
loop_
_entity.id
_entity.type
_entity.pdbx_description
1 polymer ?
#
loop_
_entity_poly.entity_id
_entity_poly.type
_entity_poly.pdbx_seq_one_letter_code
_entity_poly.pdbx_strand_id
1 'polypeptide(L)'
;MRTHAVNAGGDEEYDYNRISSRTKLTRPSLFNNEQLSDVTVKFSGQQLFAHKAVLARKSKYFYRAFTGKFPVASSNEIDLGNDETPEAIIAMICYIYDLPYDKVLEGKPVDDTSAHITKDDLPFHIAVFTAADKYDVCTLRPLIVKRFEELMEATWKGKQFAADIQKLISPSAGVSADNTLRAAAAAFCAKNLTELVKEDSFVKMIQKEEPFTGRLLTDLLGTKQSDSITLKRCTAPSCHNKAEKDVSYHKFLKCCVHCGGDGSYEVYENHGYHRGLENYKRAVLYKL
;
A
#
# COMPACT_ATOMS: atom_id res chain seq x y z
N MET A 1 -50.90 -20.15 -0.24
CA MET A 1 -49.68 -19.89 -1.05
C MET A 1 -48.65 -19.24 -0.15
N ARG A 2 -47.68 -20.01 0.33
CA ARG A 2 -46.51 -19.51 1.06
C ARG A 2 -45.47 -19.15 0.02
N THR A 3 -45.13 -17.87 -0.11
CA THR A 3 -43.98 -17.43 -0.89
C THR A 3 -42.75 -17.47 0.01
N HIS A 4 -41.84 -18.37 -0.34
CA HIS A 4 -40.47 -18.39 0.14
C HIS A 4 -39.76 -17.10 -0.29
N ALA A 5 -39.29 -16.31 0.67
CA ALA A 5 -38.22 -15.36 0.42
C ALA A 5 -36.90 -16.11 0.60
N VAL A 6 -36.16 -16.22 -0.49
CA VAL A 6 -34.83 -16.81 -0.55
C VAL A 6 -33.86 -15.77 0.01
N ASN A 7 -33.18 -16.09 1.12
CA ASN A 7 -32.05 -15.30 1.60
C ASN A 7 -30.92 -15.38 0.56
N ALA A 8 -30.54 -14.23 0.00
CA ALA A 8 -29.36 -14.08 -0.84
C ALA A 8 -28.27 -13.36 -0.04
N GLY A 9 -27.11 -14.00 0.08
CA GLY A 9 -25.81 -13.38 0.40
C GLY A 9 -25.65 -12.78 1.79
N GLY A 10 -24.89 -13.45 2.67
CA GLY A 10 -24.38 -12.81 3.89
C GLY A 10 -23.23 -11.89 3.52
N ASP A 11 -23.49 -10.58 3.47
CA ASP A 11 -22.45 -9.56 3.47
C ASP A 11 -22.02 -9.34 4.93
N GLU A 12 -20.84 -9.81 5.29
CA GLU A 12 -20.25 -9.55 6.61
C GLU A 12 -19.95 -8.05 6.76
N GLU A 13 -20.80 -7.34 7.49
CA GLU A 13 -20.61 -5.92 7.83
C GLU A 13 -19.41 -5.74 8.77
N TYR A 14 -18.45 -4.89 8.38
CA TYR A 14 -17.24 -4.64 9.17
C TYR A 14 -17.55 -3.84 10.46
N ASP A 15 -17.09 -4.31 11.62
CA ASP A 15 -17.21 -3.58 12.89
C ASP A 15 -16.15 -2.46 12.99
N TYR A 16 -16.50 -1.29 12.46
CA TYR A 16 -15.66 -0.09 12.51
C TYR A 16 -15.48 0.49 13.92
N ASN A 17 -16.39 0.21 14.87
CA ASN A 17 -16.30 0.75 16.23
C ASN A 17 -15.08 0.20 16.98
N ARG A 18 -14.66 -1.03 16.65
CA ARG A 18 -13.47 -1.67 17.19
C ARG A 18 -12.17 -1.04 16.66
N ILE A 19 -12.16 -0.56 15.42
CA ILE A 19 -11.04 0.19 14.84
C ILE A 19 -10.91 1.57 15.53
N SER A 20 -11.99 2.17 16.01
CA SER A 20 -11.98 3.51 16.64
C SER A 20 -11.56 3.49 18.12
N SER A 21 -11.86 2.43 18.87
CA SER A 21 -12.04 2.48 20.33
C SER A 21 -10.81 2.30 21.24
N ARG A 22 -9.60 2.00 20.74
CA ARG A 22 -8.47 1.61 21.63
C ARG A 22 -7.13 2.32 21.50
N THR A 23 -7.02 3.34 20.67
CA THR A 23 -5.88 4.26 20.76
C THR A 23 -6.03 5.12 22.02
N LYS A 24 -5.02 5.15 22.92
CA LYS A 24 -4.90 6.16 24.01
C LYS A 24 -4.69 7.57 23.44
N LEU A 25 -5.51 7.98 22.47
CA LEU A 25 -5.54 9.34 21.96
C LEU A 25 -6.45 10.13 22.88
N THR A 26 -5.95 11.24 23.41
CA THR A 26 -6.72 12.19 24.22
C THR A 26 -7.78 12.94 23.40
N ARG A 27 -7.98 12.58 22.13
CA ARG A 27 -8.90 13.19 21.17
C ARG A 27 -9.78 12.12 20.50
N PRO A 28 -11.05 12.42 20.21
CA PRO A 28 -11.93 11.51 19.49
C PRO A 28 -11.39 11.19 18.11
N SER A 29 -11.52 9.93 17.69
CA SER A 29 -11.18 9.49 16.33
C SER A 29 -12.20 10.02 15.33
N LEU A 30 -11.72 10.54 14.19
CA LEU A 30 -12.55 10.94 13.04
C LEU A 30 -12.74 9.78 12.04
N PHE A 31 -12.10 8.64 12.24
CA PHE A 31 -12.25 7.48 11.37
C PHE A 31 -13.66 6.88 11.51
N ASN A 32 -14.34 6.67 10.38
CA ASN A 32 -15.74 6.23 10.29
C ASN A 32 -16.67 7.00 11.25
N ASN A 33 -16.44 8.30 11.39
CA ASN A 33 -17.26 9.16 12.23
C ASN A 33 -18.22 9.94 11.34
N GLU A 34 -19.52 9.69 11.49
CA GLU A 34 -20.57 10.42 10.77
C GLU A 34 -20.60 11.90 11.16
N GLN A 35 -20.27 12.21 12.42
CA GLN A 35 -20.21 13.58 12.91
C GLN A 35 -19.07 14.33 12.23
N LEU A 36 -19.43 15.37 11.48
CA LEU A 36 -18.55 16.19 10.64
C LEU A 36 -18.10 15.54 9.32
N SER A 37 -18.58 14.33 8.99
CA SER A 37 -18.35 13.75 7.68
C SER A 37 -19.01 14.58 6.57
N ASP A 38 -18.34 14.67 5.43
CA ASP A 38 -18.81 15.38 4.23
C ASP A 38 -18.72 14.51 2.97
N VAL A 39 -18.34 13.23 3.13
CA VAL A 39 -18.35 12.22 2.07
C VAL A 39 -18.52 10.80 2.62
N THR A 40 -19.31 9.99 1.93
CA THR A 40 -19.41 8.54 2.13
C THR A 40 -18.57 7.83 1.07
N VAL A 41 -17.64 6.99 1.51
CA VAL A 41 -16.82 6.15 0.62
C VAL A 41 -17.49 4.79 0.48
N LYS A 42 -17.85 4.40 -0.75
CA LYS A 42 -18.42 3.09 -1.09
C LYS A 42 -17.35 2.21 -1.71
N PHE A 43 -17.31 0.93 -1.34
CA PHE A 43 -16.35 -0.05 -1.87
C PHE A 43 -16.84 -1.46 -1.57
N SER A 44 -16.79 -2.37 -2.54
CA SER A 44 -17.09 -3.80 -2.33
C SER A 44 -18.39 -4.08 -1.54
N GLY A 45 -19.46 -3.34 -1.83
CA GLY A 45 -20.76 -3.43 -1.15
C GLY A 45 -20.83 -2.77 0.24
N GLN A 46 -19.72 -2.23 0.73
CA GLN A 46 -19.60 -1.56 2.02
C GLN A 46 -19.54 -0.05 1.89
N GLN A 47 -19.73 0.64 3.01
CA GLN A 47 -19.61 2.08 3.09
C GLN A 47 -18.90 2.53 4.38
N LEU A 48 -18.26 3.70 4.31
CA LEU A 48 -17.57 4.33 5.42
C LEU A 48 -17.75 5.85 5.38
N PHE A 49 -18.07 6.46 6.52
CA PHE A 49 -18.15 7.91 6.66
C PHE A 49 -16.74 8.52 6.72
N ALA A 50 -16.48 9.54 5.89
CA ALA A 50 -15.18 10.15 5.78
C ALA A 50 -15.22 11.68 5.59
N HIS A 51 -14.03 12.27 5.54
CA HIS A 51 -13.82 13.70 5.44
C HIS A 51 -12.97 14.00 4.19
N LYS A 52 -13.52 14.73 3.22
CA LYS A 52 -12.88 15.08 1.94
C LYS A 52 -11.52 15.71 2.17
N ALA A 53 -11.42 16.64 3.12
CA ALA A 53 -10.16 17.30 3.47
C ALA A 53 -9.10 16.32 4.00
N VAL A 54 -9.49 15.34 4.83
CA VAL A 54 -8.57 14.33 5.39
C VAL A 54 -8.09 13.38 4.30
N LEU A 55 -9.01 12.90 3.45
CA LEU A 55 -8.71 12.06 2.29
C LEU A 55 -7.79 12.75 1.29
N ALA A 56 -8.13 13.96 0.87
CA ALA A 56 -7.38 14.75 -0.10
C ALA A 56 -5.97 15.13 0.38
N ARG A 57 -5.77 15.27 1.70
CA ARG A 57 -4.44 15.60 2.28
C ARG A 57 -3.39 14.53 1.99
N LYS A 58 -3.77 13.25 1.96
CA LYS A 58 -2.83 12.12 1.81
C LYS A 58 -2.96 11.35 0.50
N SER A 59 -3.94 11.69 -0.34
CA SER A 59 -4.21 11.04 -1.61
C SER A 59 -4.46 12.06 -2.70
N LYS A 60 -3.64 12.02 -3.75
CA LYS A 60 -3.86 12.87 -4.93
C LYS A 60 -5.07 12.43 -5.75
N TYR A 61 -5.39 11.14 -5.71
CA TYR A 61 -6.63 10.65 -6.30
C TYR A 61 -7.82 11.37 -5.67
N PHE A 62 -7.93 11.34 -4.34
CA PHE A 62 -9.04 11.99 -3.63
C PHE A 62 -9.02 13.52 -3.79
N TYR A 63 -7.84 14.15 -3.76
CA TYR A 63 -7.73 15.58 -4.05
C TYR A 63 -8.33 15.92 -5.43
N ARG A 64 -7.90 15.23 -6.48
CA ARG A 64 -8.41 15.42 -7.85
C ARG A 64 -9.89 15.07 -7.98
N ALA A 65 -10.36 14.05 -7.28
CA ALA A 65 -11.76 13.67 -7.28
C ALA A 65 -12.64 14.78 -6.66
N PHE A 66 -12.21 15.36 -5.54
CA PHE A 66 -13.00 16.36 -4.82
C PHE A 66 -12.85 17.79 -5.33
N THR A 67 -11.76 18.12 -6.03
CA THR A 67 -11.55 19.46 -6.62
C THR A 67 -11.74 19.48 -8.15
N GLY A 68 -12.08 18.34 -8.74
CA GLY A 68 -12.25 18.19 -10.18
C GLY A 68 -13.49 18.91 -10.71
N LYS A 69 -13.66 18.87 -12.04
CA LYS A 69 -14.86 19.41 -12.72
C LYS A 69 -15.95 18.36 -12.95
N PHE A 70 -15.73 17.14 -12.46
CA PHE A 70 -16.64 16.02 -12.66
C PHE A 70 -17.69 15.98 -11.53
N PRO A 71 -18.87 15.35 -11.76
CA PRO A 71 -19.95 15.29 -10.76
C PRO A 71 -19.52 14.74 -9.39
N VAL A 72 -18.51 13.86 -9.37
CA VAL A 72 -17.91 13.32 -8.14
C VAL A 72 -17.38 14.40 -7.20
N ALA A 73 -16.97 15.57 -7.71
CA ALA A 73 -16.47 16.67 -6.89
C ALA A 73 -17.58 17.29 -6.01
N SER A 74 -18.78 17.46 -6.59
CA SER A 74 -19.97 17.97 -5.91
C SER A 74 -20.74 16.90 -5.13
N SER A 75 -20.44 15.61 -5.34
CA SER A 75 -21.09 14.49 -4.66
C SER A 75 -20.68 14.40 -3.19
N ASN A 76 -21.61 13.97 -2.32
CA ASN A 76 -21.32 13.53 -0.96
C ASN A 76 -21.02 12.01 -0.91
N GLU A 77 -20.87 11.37 -2.06
CA GLU A 77 -20.49 9.96 -2.19
C GLU A 77 -19.37 9.78 -3.20
N ILE A 78 -18.44 8.87 -2.90
CA ILE A 78 -17.43 8.40 -3.83
C ILE A 78 -17.40 6.87 -3.82
N ASP A 79 -17.56 6.26 -5.00
CA ASP A 79 -17.51 4.82 -5.19
C ASP A 79 -16.14 4.40 -5.72
N LEU A 80 -15.47 3.52 -4.97
CA LEU A 80 -14.15 2.99 -5.29
C LEU A 80 -14.22 1.67 -6.08
N GLY A 81 -15.41 1.12 -6.28
CA GLY A 81 -15.64 -0.14 -6.99
C GLY A 81 -15.38 -1.37 -6.12
N ASN A 82 -15.10 -2.49 -6.77
CA ASN A 82 -14.93 -3.81 -6.15
C ASN A 82 -13.66 -4.56 -6.63
N ASP A 83 -12.71 -3.86 -7.26
CA ASP A 83 -11.48 -4.50 -7.74
C ASP A 83 -10.53 -4.86 -6.56
N GLU A 84 -10.63 -4.13 -5.44
CA GLU A 84 -9.79 -4.28 -4.25
C GLU A 84 -10.54 -4.91 -3.08
N THR A 85 -9.82 -5.66 -2.25
CA THR A 85 -10.44 -6.27 -1.07
C THR A 85 -10.88 -5.19 -0.06
N PRO A 86 -11.98 -5.39 0.67
CA PRO A 86 -12.42 -4.46 1.72
C PRO A 86 -11.31 -4.13 2.73
N GLU A 87 -10.52 -5.13 3.13
CA GLU A 87 -9.42 -4.96 4.09
C GLU A 87 -8.35 -4.01 3.56
N ALA A 88 -8.01 -4.08 2.27
CA ALA A 88 -7.01 -3.22 1.65
C ALA A 88 -7.47 -1.76 1.61
N ILE A 89 -8.74 -1.52 1.25
CA ILE A 89 -9.34 -0.19 1.25
C ILE A 89 -9.40 0.39 2.66
N ILE A 90 -9.88 -0.38 3.64
CA ILE A 90 -9.98 0.06 5.03
C ILE A 90 -8.59 0.32 5.62
N ALA A 91 -7.61 -0.53 5.35
CA ALA A 91 -6.21 -0.33 5.78
C ALA A 91 -5.63 0.98 5.23
N MET A 92 -5.83 1.24 3.93
CA MET A 92 -5.42 2.49 3.30
C MET A 92 -6.10 3.71 3.95
N ILE A 93 -7.40 3.64 4.20
CA ILE A 93 -8.14 4.72 4.86
C ILE A 93 -7.66 4.89 6.31
N CYS A 94 -7.43 3.82 7.07
CA CYS A 94 -6.85 3.88 8.42
C CYS A 94 -5.55 4.70 8.42
N TYR A 95 -4.66 4.41 7.48
CA TYR A 95 -3.42 5.17 7.33
C TYR A 95 -3.66 6.65 7.00
N ILE A 96 -4.65 6.95 6.16
CA ILE A 96 -5.01 8.33 5.82
C ILE A 96 -5.44 9.12 7.09
N TYR A 97 -6.10 8.44 8.03
CA TYR A 97 -6.47 8.98 9.34
C TYR A 97 -5.36 8.91 10.40
N ASP A 98 -4.11 8.66 9.99
CA ASP A 98 -2.95 8.55 10.89
C ASP A 98 -3.08 7.39 11.91
N LEU A 99 -3.83 6.35 11.56
CA LEU A 99 -3.90 5.08 12.30
C LEU A 99 -2.94 4.05 11.68
N PRO A 100 -2.50 3.03 12.44
CA PRO A 100 -1.84 1.86 11.86
C PRO A 100 -2.72 1.23 10.77
N TYR A 101 -2.16 0.93 9.60
CA TYR A 101 -2.95 0.40 8.48
C TYR A 101 -3.39 -1.06 8.72
N ASP A 102 -2.63 -1.81 9.52
CA ASP A 102 -2.95 -3.18 9.93
C ASP A 102 -4.01 -3.24 11.04
N LYS A 103 -4.46 -2.09 11.56
CA LYS A 103 -5.49 -2.00 12.60
C LYS A 103 -6.82 -2.64 12.19
N VAL A 104 -7.12 -2.67 10.88
CA VAL A 104 -8.31 -3.35 10.33
C VAL A 104 -8.37 -4.82 10.73
N LEU A 105 -7.23 -5.47 10.93
CA LEU A 105 -7.15 -6.89 11.25
C LEU A 105 -7.38 -7.20 12.73
N GLU A 106 -7.35 -6.19 13.61
CA GLU A 106 -7.64 -6.37 15.05
C GLU A 106 -9.15 -6.56 15.35
N GLY A 107 -10.00 -6.38 14.33
CA GLY A 107 -11.46 -6.33 14.44
C GLY A 107 -12.20 -7.61 14.04
N LYS A 108 -11.58 -8.53 13.28
CA LYS A 108 -12.30 -9.72 12.78
C LYS A 108 -12.57 -10.73 13.90
N PRO A 109 -13.82 -11.19 14.10
CA PRO A 109 -14.09 -12.33 14.96
C PRO A 109 -13.40 -13.57 14.42
N VAL A 110 -12.94 -14.43 15.32
CA VAL A 110 -12.39 -15.75 15.00
C VAL A 110 -13.56 -16.64 14.59
N ASP A 111 -13.97 -16.54 13.34
CA ASP A 111 -14.81 -17.53 12.67
C ASP A 111 -13.89 -18.65 12.15
N ASP A 112 -14.17 -19.90 12.54
CA ASP A 112 -13.35 -21.09 12.26
C ASP A 112 -13.38 -21.55 10.78
N THR A 113 -14.05 -20.81 9.89
CA THR A 113 -14.40 -21.26 8.53
C THR A 113 -13.81 -20.43 7.39
N SER A 114 -13.34 -19.19 7.63
CA SER A 114 -12.63 -18.40 6.62
C SER A 114 -11.12 -18.43 6.82
N ALA A 115 -10.34 -18.42 5.73
CA ALA A 115 -8.88 -18.28 5.80
C ALA A 115 -8.55 -16.93 6.48
N HIS A 116 -8.19 -16.98 7.76
CA HIS A 116 -7.99 -15.79 8.57
C HIS A 116 -6.79 -14.98 8.06
N ILE A 117 -7.08 -13.80 7.48
CA ILE A 117 -6.03 -12.87 7.02
C ILE A 117 -5.41 -12.18 8.24
N THR A 118 -4.11 -12.32 8.42
CA THR A 118 -3.35 -11.71 9.52
C THR A 118 -2.43 -10.60 9.04
N LYS A 119 -1.95 -9.77 9.98
CA LYS A 119 -0.97 -8.71 9.71
C LYS A 119 0.40 -9.26 9.29
N ASP A 120 0.61 -10.57 9.42
CA ASP A 120 1.84 -11.24 9.04
C ASP A 120 1.72 -11.93 7.67
N ASP A 121 0.57 -11.78 6.98
CA ASP A 121 0.32 -12.35 5.67
C ASP A 121 0.85 -11.45 4.55
N LEU A 122 1.79 -11.97 3.75
CA LEU A 122 2.28 -11.26 2.54
C LEU A 122 1.14 -10.81 1.60
N PRO A 123 0.10 -11.63 1.32
CA PRO A 123 -1.02 -11.22 0.48
C PRO A 123 -1.76 -9.98 0.96
N PHE A 124 -1.89 -9.77 2.28
CA PHE A 124 -2.51 -8.56 2.83
C PHE A 124 -1.70 -7.32 2.44
N HIS A 125 -0.39 -7.33 2.69
CA HIS A 125 0.49 -6.21 2.35
C HIS A 125 0.54 -5.94 0.86
N ILE A 126 0.53 -6.99 0.02
CA ILE A 126 0.42 -6.84 -1.44
C ILE A 126 -0.87 -6.11 -1.82
N ALA A 127 -2.02 -6.51 -1.26
CA ALA A 127 -3.30 -5.88 -1.55
C ALA A 127 -3.35 -4.41 -1.08
N VAL A 128 -2.84 -4.10 0.11
CA VAL A 128 -2.76 -2.72 0.61
C VAL A 128 -1.83 -1.87 -0.27
N PHE A 129 -0.71 -2.43 -0.75
CA PHE A 129 0.19 -1.72 -1.66
C PHE A 129 -0.50 -1.39 -2.98
N THR A 130 -1.24 -2.33 -3.56
CA THR A 130 -2.03 -2.13 -4.79
C THR A 130 -3.06 -1.02 -4.61
N ALA A 131 -3.82 -1.03 -3.51
CA ALA A 131 -4.76 0.04 -3.19
C ALA A 131 -4.06 1.39 -3.03
N ALA A 132 -2.97 1.44 -2.25
CA ALA A 132 -2.18 2.67 -2.05
C ALA A 132 -1.60 3.21 -3.37
N ASP A 133 -1.27 2.34 -4.32
CA ASP A 133 -0.82 2.75 -5.64
C ASP A 133 -1.95 3.31 -6.50
N LYS A 134 -3.09 2.60 -6.56
CA LYS A 134 -4.28 2.99 -7.33
C LYS A 134 -4.85 4.33 -6.88
N TYR A 135 -4.97 4.55 -5.57
CA TYR A 135 -5.51 5.78 -5.00
C TYR A 135 -4.42 6.81 -4.61
N ASP A 136 -3.20 6.64 -5.13
CA ASP A 136 -2.04 7.54 -4.98
C ASP A 136 -1.79 8.03 -3.54
N VAL A 137 -1.74 7.08 -2.59
CA VAL A 137 -1.35 7.28 -1.18
C VAL A 137 0.14 6.98 -1.03
N CYS A 138 0.94 7.83 -1.66
CA CYS A 138 2.34 7.52 -1.92
C CYS A 138 3.22 7.38 -0.65
N THR A 139 2.83 8.00 0.47
CA THR A 139 3.54 7.91 1.76
C THR A 139 3.32 6.57 2.48
N LEU A 140 2.27 5.82 2.12
CA LEU A 140 1.98 4.49 2.67
C LEU A 140 2.86 3.40 2.04
N ARG A 141 3.07 3.46 0.73
CA ARG A 141 3.85 2.47 -0.05
C ARG A 141 5.20 2.09 0.58
N PRO A 142 6.09 3.02 1.00
CA PRO A 142 7.38 2.65 1.61
C PRO A 142 7.25 1.93 2.95
N LEU A 143 6.22 2.23 3.75
CA LEU A 143 5.96 1.52 5.01
C LEU A 143 5.60 0.07 4.76
N ILE A 144 4.79 -0.17 3.72
CA ILE A 144 4.39 -1.53 3.31
C ILE A 144 5.59 -2.29 2.77
N VAL A 145 6.42 -1.69 1.91
CA VAL A 145 7.62 -2.35 1.36
C VAL A 145 8.54 -2.81 2.49
N LYS A 146 8.79 -1.96 3.48
CA LYS A 146 9.59 -2.32 4.65
C LYS A 146 8.98 -3.52 5.40
N ARG A 147 7.68 -3.46 5.71
CA ARG A 147 7.01 -4.54 6.43
C ARG A 147 7.00 -5.84 5.63
N PHE A 148 6.82 -5.75 4.32
CA PHE A 148 6.85 -6.87 3.40
C PHE A 148 8.21 -7.55 3.39
N GLU A 149 9.31 -6.81 3.33
CA GLU A 149 10.67 -7.38 3.39
C GLU A 149 10.96 -8.07 4.74
N GLU A 150 10.54 -7.48 5.87
CA GLU A 150 10.62 -8.11 7.20
C GLU A 150 9.89 -9.46 7.22
N LEU A 151 8.70 -9.53 6.62
CA LEU A 151 7.91 -10.75 6.54
C LEU A 151 8.51 -11.77 5.58
N MET A 152 9.08 -11.34 4.45
CA MET A 152 9.79 -12.25 3.55
C MET A 152 10.96 -12.93 4.27
N GLU A 153 11.81 -12.18 4.99
CA GLU A 153 12.91 -12.77 5.77
C GLU A 153 12.39 -13.77 6.83
N ALA A 154 11.22 -13.50 7.44
CA ALA A 154 10.63 -14.39 8.44
C ALA A 154 9.96 -15.65 7.86
N THR A 155 9.41 -15.59 6.64
CA THR A 155 8.46 -16.59 6.12
C THR A 155 8.89 -17.31 4.84
N TRP A 156 10.02 -16.95 4.22
CA TRP A 156 10.41 -17.47 2.90
C TRP A 156 10.61 -18.98 2.79
N LYS A 157 10.83 -19.69 3.91
CA LYS A 157 10.92 -21.15 3.96
C LYS A 157 9.56 -21.84 4.06
N GLY A 158 8.47 -21.08 4.16
CA GLY A 158 7.12 -21.59 4.22
C GLY A 158 6.64 -22.08 2.84
N LYS A 159 5.83 -23.14 2.83
CA LYS A 159 5.25 -23.72 1.59
C LYS A 159 4.43 -22.73 0.77
N GLN A 160 3.88 -21.71 1.44
CA GLN A 160 3.00 -20.70 0.84
C GLN A 160 3.77 -19.56 0.16
N PHE A 161 5.08 -19.41 0.43
CA PHE A 161 5.88 -18.29 -0.05
C PHE A 161 5.83 -18.13 -1.58
N ALA A 162 6.08 -19.21 -2.35
CA ALA A 162 6.03 -19.14 -3.81
C ALA A 162 4.65 -18.70 -4.33
N ALA A 163 3.56 -19.20 -3.75
CA ALA A 163 2.22 -18.81 -4.15
C ALA A 163 1.89 -17.35 -3.80
N ASP A 164 2.41 -16.84 -2.69
CA ASP A 164 2.20 -15.44 -2.30
C ASP A 164 3.03 -14.48 -3.16
N ILE A 165 4.26 -14.83 -3.50
CA ILE A 165 5.06 -14.08 -4.48
C ILE A 165 4.41 -14.13 -5.85
N GLN A 166 3.85 -15.27 -6.26
CA GLN A 166 3.13 -15.40 -7.52
C GLN A 166 1.98 -14.38 -7.63
N LYS A 167 1.22 -14.13 -6.56
CA LYS A 167 0.13 -13.13 -6.55
C LYS A 167 0.62 -11.70 -6.82
N LEU A 168 1.87 -11.38 -6.47
CA LEU A 168 2.46 -10.06 -6.71
C LEU A 168 2.92 -9.88 -8.18
N ILE A 169 3.33 -10.97 -8.82
CA ILE A 169 4.02 -10.96 -10.12
C ILE A 169 3.14 -11.45 -11.27
N SER A 170 2.01 -12.10 -10.98
CA SER A 170 1.12 -12.63 -12.00
C SER A 170 0.59 -11.50 -12.90
N PRO A 171 0.38 -11.75 -14.21
CA PRO A 171 -0.20 -10.76 -15.12
C PRO A 171 -1.56 -10.21 -14.66
N SER A 172 -2.31 -11.02 -13.90
CA SER A 172 -3.59 -10.63 -13.29
C SER A 172 -3.47 -9.61 -12.15
N ALA A 173 -2.27 -9.38 -11.60
CA ALA A 173 -2.03 -8.42 -10.51
C ALA A 173 -2.11 -6.95 -10.96
N GLY A 174 -2.35 -6.70 -12.25
CA GLY A 174 -2.38 -5.37 -12.85
C GLY A 174 -0.99 -4.72 -12.94
N VAL A 175 -0.85 -3.72 -13.80
CA VAL A 175 0.38 -2.93 -13.89
C VAL A 175 0.33 -1.81 -12.85
N SER A 176 1.12 -1.97 -11.79
CA SER A 176 1.30 -0.90 -10.78
C SER A 176 2.16 0.21 -11.38
N ALA A 177 1.80 1.47 -11.11
CA ALA A 177 2.65 2.60 -11.43
C ALA A 177 3.94 2.55 -10.60
N ASP A 178 3.85 2.08 -9.35
CA ASP A 178 4.99 1.87 -8.45
C ASP A 178 5.46 0.40 -8.49
N ASN A 179 6.71 0.19 -8.89
CA ASN A 179 7.33 -1.14 -9.02
C ASN A 179 8.25 -1.50 -7.84
N THR A 180 8.24 -0.73 -6.75
CA THR A 180 9.07 -0.97 -5.55
C THR A 180 8.84 -2.34 -4.94
N LEU A 181 7.58 -2.71 -4.70
CA LEU A 181 7.27 -3.99 -4.04
C LEU A 181 7.74 -5.19 -4.87
N ARG A 182 7.53 -5.15 -6.19
CA ARG A 182 8.06 -6.16 -7.13
C ARG A 182 9.59 -6.16 -7.17
N ALA A 183 10.23 -5.01 -7.02
CA ALA A 183 11.70 -4.90 -6.97
C ALA A 183 12.26 -5.55 -5.71
N ALA A 184 11.64 -5.27 -4.56
CA ALA A 184 11.99 -5.85 -3.27
C ALA A 184 11.88 -7.38 -3.32
N ALA A 185 10.76 -7.90 -3.83
CA ALA A 185 10.56 -9.34 -4.00
C ALA A 185 11.62 -9.99 -4.91
N ALA A 186 11.90 -9.40 -6.07
CA ALA A 186 12.91 -9.92 -7.01
C ALA A 186 14.31 -9.91 -6.39
N ALA A 187 14.72 -8.81 -5.76
CA ALA A 187 16.01 -8.68 -5.11
C ALA A 187 16.20 -9.68 -3.97
N PHE A 188 15.16 -9.89 -3.15
CA PHE A 188 15.17 -10.89 -2.09
C PHE A 188 15.27 -12.32 -2.65
N CYS A 189 14.48 -12.64 -3.67
CA CYS A 189 14.52 -13.96 -4.30
C CYS A 189 15.88 -14.22 -4.96
N ALA A 190 16.50 -13.21 -5.59
CA ALA A 190 17.84 -13.33 -6.15
C ALA A 190 18.89 -13.63 -5.08
N LYS A 191 18.83 -12.91 -3.94
CA LYS A 191 19.72 -13.12 -2.78
C LYS A 191 19.63 -14.55 -2.22
N ASN A 192 18.43 -15.13 -2.20
CA ASN A 192 18.16 -16.45 -1.61
C ASN A 192 17.99 -17.57 -2.64
N LEU A 193 18.35 -17.33 -3.91
CA LEU A 193 17.98 -18.19 -5.02
C LEU A 193 18.47 -19.63 -4.86
N THR A 194 19.69 -19.82 -4.34
CA THR A 194 20.32 -21.16 -4.18
C THR A 194 19.51 -22.10 -3.29
N GLU A 195 18.77 -21.56 -2.31
CA GLU A 195 17.87 -22.34 -1.46
C GLU A 195 16.48 -22.43 -2.09
N LEU A 196 15.95 -21.33 -2.66
CA LEU A 196 14.62 -21.29 -3.25
C LEU A 196 14.44 -22.24 -4.43
N VAL A 197 15.46 -22.45 -5.26
CA VAL A 197 15.38 -23.40 -6.40
C VAL A 197 15.31 -24.87 -5.98
N LYS A 198 15.54 -25.20 -4.70
CA LYS A 198 15.32 -26.54 -4.16
C LYS A 198 13.84 -26.85 -3.95
N GLU A 199 13.00 -25.83 -3.90
CA GLU A 199 11.55 -25.96 -3.74
C GLU A 199 10.86 -26.02 -5.11
N ASP A 200 10.26 -27.17 -5.44
CA ASP A 200 9.56 -27.40 -6.71
C ASP A 200 8.47 -26.36 -7.00
N SER A 201 7.79 -25.86 -5.96
CA SER A 201 6.75 -24.85 -6.09
C SER A 201 7.31 -23.52 -6.62
N PHE A 202 8.50 -23.14 -6.16
CA PHE A 202 9.19 -21.93 -6.60
C PHE A 202 9.72 -22.08 -8.03
N VAL A 203 10.29 -23.24 -8.36
CA VAL A 203 10.77 -23.55 -9.73
C VAL A 203 9.62 -23.47 -10.75
N LYS A 204 8.46 -24.05 -10.41
CA LYS A 204 7.25 -23.95 -11.26
C LYS A 204 6.76 -22.52 -11.42
N MET A 205 6.85 -21.71 -10.36
CA MET A 205 6.47 -20.29 -10.40
C MET A 205 7.37 -19.52 -11.39
N ILE A 206 8.70 -19.62 -11.28
CA ILE A 206 9.62 -18.89 -12.18
C ILE A 206 9.48 -19.34 -13.63
N GLN A 207 9.21 -20.62 -13.89
CA GLN A 207 8.99 -21.12 -15.25
C GLN A 207 7.73 -20.54 -15.89
N LYS A 208 6.72 -20.20 -15.08
CA LYS A 208 5.44 -19.70 -15.56
C LYS A 208 5.44 -18.17 -15.75
N GLU A 209 6.15 -17.43 -14.92
CA GLU A 209 6.08 -15.97 -14.85
C GLU A 209 7.29 -15.29 -15.55
N GLU A 210 7.28 -15.24 -16.89
CA GLU A 210 8.42 -14.76 -17.70
C GLU A 210 8.98 -13.37 -17.31
N PRO A 211 8.16 -12.31 -17.11
CA PRO A 211 8.68 -10.99 -16.75
C PRO A 211 9.41 -10.98 -15.40
N PHE A 212 8.98 -11.83 -14.47
CA PHE A 212 9.64 -11.98 -13.17
C PHE A 212 10.97 -12.71 -13.31
N THR A 213 11.03 -13.78 -14.11
CA THR A 213 12.27 -14.53 -14.35
C THR A 213 13.35 -13.68 -14.99
N GLY A 214 13.01 -12.84 -15.97
CA GLY A 214 13.97 -11.91 -16.56
C GLY A 214 14.54 -10.93 -15.51
N ARG A 215 13.69 -10.39 -14.63
CA ARG A 215 14.12 -9.49 -13.54
C ARG A 215 14.98 -10.20 -12.49
N LEU A 216 14.56 -11.39 -12.08
CA LEU A 216 15.29 -12.24 -11.13
C LEU A 216 16.70 -12.57 -11.64
N LEU A 217 16.81 -12.97 -12.92
CA LEU A 217 18.10 -13.23 -13.56
C LEU A 217 18.96 -11.97 -13.66
N THR A 218 18.35 -10.82 -13.97
CA THR A 218 19.05 -9.53 -13.98
C THR A 218 19.60 -9.18 -12.59
N ASP A 219 18.82 -9.38 -11.53
CA ASP A 219 19.24 -9.09 -10.15
C ASP A 219 20.32 -10.09 -9.67
N LEU A 220 20.27 -11.35 -10.13
CA LEU A 220 21.27 -12.39 -9.84
C LEU A 220 22.61 -12.15 -10.58
N LEU A 221 22.53 -11.91 -11.89
CA LEU A 221 23.70 -11.71 -12.76
C LEU A 221 24.29 -10.30 -12.62
N GLY A 222 23.51 -9.33 -12.13
CA GLY A 222 23.92 -7.97 -11.81
C GLY A 222 24.85 -7.85 -10.60
N THR A 223 25.59 -8.90 -10.26
CA THR A 223 26.64 -8.84 -9.24
C THR A 223 27.84 -8.07 -9.80
N LYS A 224 28.09 -6.88 -9.20
CA LYS A 224 29.21 -5.93 -9.43
C LYS A 224 28.96 -4.74 -10.37
N GLN A 225 27.77 -4.16 -10.42
CA GLN A 225 27.66 -2.73 -10.77
C GLN A 225 27.20 -1.93 -9.56
N SER A 226 28.01 -0.94 -9.21
CA SER A 226 27.65 0.05 -8.22
C SER A 226 26.51 0.88 -8.80
N ASP A 227 25.28 0.66 -8.33
CA ASP A 227 24.14 1.49 -8.72
C ASP A 227 24.41 2.91 -8.24
N SER A 228 24.78 3.81 -9.16
CA SER A 228 24.78 5.24 -8.90
C SER A 228 23.33 5.71 -8.83
N ILE A 229 22.76 5.77 -7.64
CA ILE A 229 21.43 6.30 -7.41
C ILE A 229 21.48 7.83 -7.27
N THR A 230 20.51 8.51 -7.86
CA THR A 230 20.29 9.93 -7.56
C THR A 230 19.34 10.02 -6.39
N LEU A 231 19.87 10.41 -5.23
CA LEU A 231 19.10 10.73 -4.05
C LEU A 231 18.29 11.99 -4.30
N LYS A 232 17.00 11.89 -3.99
CA LYS A 232 16.09 13.01 -3.98
C LYS A 232 15.94 13.54 -2.56
N ARG A 233 15.79 14.85 -2.42
CA ARG A 233 15.41 15.51 -1.17
C ARG A 233 14.10 16.27 -1.43
N CYS A 234 13.21 16.28 -0.46
CA CYS A 234 12.05 17.15 -0.53
C CYS A 234 12.46 18.61 -0.30
N THR A 235 11.94 19.55 -1.08
CA THR A 235 12.24 20.99 -0.92
C THR A 235 11.47 21.66 0.22
N ALA A 236 10.52 20.93 0.83
CA ALA A 236 9.79 21.43 1.99
C ALA A 236 10.72 21.52 3.22
N PRO A 237 10.84 22.69 3.87
CA PRO A 237 11.72 22.89 5.02
C PRO A 237 11.45 21.92 6.19
N SER A 238 10.19 21.56 6.40
CA SER A 238 9.73 20.58 7.38
C SER A 238 10.29 19.16 7.15
N CYS A 239 10.73 18.86 5.93
CA CYS A 239 11.22 17.56 5.49
C CYS A 239 12.75 17.51 5.41
N HIS A 240 13.45 18.65 5.38
CA HIS A 240 14.91 18.71 5.18
C HIS A 240 15.73 17.94 6.23
N ASN A 241 15.26 17.92 7.49
CA ASN A 241 15.97 17.33 8.62
C ASN A 241 15.43 15.93 9.01
N LYS A 242 14.42 15.43 8.32
CA LYS A 242 13.91 14.07 8.56
C LYS A 242 14.81 13.13 7.77
N ALA A 243 15.84 12.61 8.43
CA ALA A 243 16.75 11.65 7.82
C ALA A 243 16.00 10.37 7.50
N GLU A 244 15.90 10.07 6.21
CA GLU A 244 15.30 8.85 5.71
C GLU A 244 16.34 7.73 5.85
N LYS A 245 16.16 6.90 6.88
CA LYS A 245 17.19 5.94 7.34
C LYS A 245 17.48 4.84 6.31
N ASP A 246 16.56 4.59 5.38
CA ASP A 246 16.71 3.57 4.35
C ASP A 246 16.83 4.19 2.96
N VAL A 247 18.08 4.30 2.51
CA VAL A 247 18.45 4.92 1.24
C VAL A 247 18.09 4.03 0.04
N SER A 248 17.80 2.75 0.28
CA SER A 248 17.57 1.73 -0.75
C SER A 248 16.32 2.00 -1.60
N TYR A 249 15.29 2.59 -0.99
CA TYR A 249 14.02 2.87 -1.67
C TYR A 249 14.00 4.23 -2.38
N HIS A 250 14.94 5.13 -2.10
CA HIS A 250 14.95 6.48 -2.67
C HIS A 250 15.00 6.48 -4.20
N LYS A 251 15.62 5.46 -4.80
CA LYS A 251 15.69 5.34 -6.26
C LYS A 251 14.33 5.14 -6.93
N PHE A 252 13.33 4.67 -6.18
CA PHE A 252 12.00 4.39 -6.69
C PHE A 252 10.94 5.38 -6.20
N LEU A 253 11.25 6.20 -5.18
CA LEU A 253 10.32 7.19 -4.65
C LEU A 253 9.95 8.22 -5.73
N LYS A 254 8.65 8.27 -6.03
CA LYS A 254 8.03 9.28 -6.89
C LYS A 254 7.57 10.51 -6.11
N CYS A 255 7.44 10.41 -4.78
CA CYS A 255 7.03 11.50 -3.90
C CYS A 255 7.81 11.44 -2.58
N CYS A 256 7.82 12.55 -1.83
CA CYS A 256 8.37 12.62 -0.48
C CYS A 256 7.57 11.73 0.48
N VAL A 257 8.25 10.85 1.22
CA VAL A 257 7.58 9.93 2.17
C VAL A 257 6.98 10.64 3.38
N HIS A 258 7.37 11.89 3.63
CA HIS A 258 6.92 12.66 4.78
C HIS A 258 5.72 13.55 4.48
N CYS A 259 5.75 14.29 3.38
CA CYS A 259 4.68 15.23 3.01
C CYS A 259 3.86 14.79 1.79
N GLY A 260 4.27 13.72 1.10
CA GLY A 260 3.63 13.25 -0.13
C GLY A 260 3.91 14.11 -1.37
N GLY A 261 4.64 15.21 -1.23
CA GLY A 261 4.95 16.11 -2.34
C GLY A 261 5.82 15.45 -3.41
N ASP A 262 5.49 15.69 -4.68
CA ASP A 262 6.29 15.30 -5.84
C ASP A 262 6.57 16.49 -6.76
N GLY A 263 7.33 16.28 -7.84
CA GLY A 263 7.66 17.36 -8.78
C GLY A 263 6.48 17.91 -9.60
N SER A 264 5.25 17.40 -9.40
CA SER A 264 4.07 17.75 -10.20
C SER A 264 3.12 18.75 -9.52
N TYR A 265 3.22 18.98 -8.21
CA TYR A 265 2.42 20.00 -7.51
C TYR A 265 3.12 20.54 -6.25
N GLU A 266 2.68 21.72 -5.83
CA GLU A 266 3.22 22.39 -4.65
C GLU A 266 2.45 21.96 -3.39
N VAL A 267 3.17 21.49 -2.37
CA VAL A 267 2.59 21.23 -1.04
C VAL A 267 2.61 22.53 -0.25
N TYR A 268 1.46 22.92 0.31
CA TYR A 268 1.36 24.09 1.18
C TYR A 268 1.70 23.69 2.62
N GLU A 269 2.84 24.16 3.12
CA GLU A 269 3.26 23.98 4.52
C GLU A 269 3.91 25.26 5.04
N ASN A 270 3.69 25.56 6.33
CA ASN A 270 4.23 26.69 7.10
C ASN A 270 5.09 27.69 6.30
N HIS A 271 4.43 28.72 5.79
CA HIS A 271 4.97 29.90 5.08
C HIS A 271 5.15 29.80 3.56
N GLY A 272 4.66 28.76 2.88
CA GLY A 272 4.57 28.82 1.41
C GLY A 272 4.23 27.52 0.70
N TYR A 273 4.34 27.58 -0.62
CA TYR A 273 4.21 26.47 -1.55
C TYR A 273 5.60 25.88 -1.83
N HIS A 274 5.76 24.56 -1.67
CA HIS A 274 7.03 23.87 -1.88
C HIS A 274 6.91 22.79 -2.95
N ARG A 275 7.84 22.76 -3.91
CA ARG A 275 7.88 21.76 -4.98
C ARG A 275 8.59 20.49 -4.53
N GLY A 276 7.82 19.48 -4.17
CA GLY A 276 8.20 18.09 -4.42
C GLY A 276 9.57 17.58 -3.97
N LEU A 277 10.01 16.55 -4.70
CA LEU A 277 11.32 15.92 -4.61
C LEU A 277 12.24 16.46 -5.70
N GLU A 278 13.42 16.93 -5.31
CA GLU A 278 14.48 17.35 -6.24
C GLU A 278 15.73 16.50 -6.07
N ASN A 279 16.48 16.31 -7.16
CA ASN A 279 17.75 15.61 -7.14
C ASN A 279 18.75 16.42 -6.29
N TYR A 280 19.27 15.83 -5.22
CA TYR A 280 20.17 16.52 -4.30
C TYR A 280 21.58 15.92 -4.29
N LYS A 281 21.72 14.60 -4.44
CA LYS A 281 23.03 13.95 -4.36
C LYS A 281 23.07 12.68 -5.20
N ARG A 282 24.19 12.39 -5.86
CA ARG A 282 24.47 11.04 -6.37
C ARG A 282 25.13 10.22 -5.27
N ALA A 283 24.58 9.05 -4.98
CA ALA A 283 25.14 8.10 -4.04
C ALA A 283 25.43 6.79 -4.75
N VAL A 284 26.57 6.20 -4.42
CA VAL A 284 26.96 4.88 -4.90
C VAL A 284 26.56 3.90 -3.81
N LEU A 285 25.58 3.05 -4.08
CA LEU A 285 25.23 1.97 -3.15
C LEU A 285 26.21 0.82 -3.35
N TYR A 286 27.07 0.63 -2.36
CA TYR A 286 27.83 -0.61 -2.22
C TYR A 286 26.93 -1.59 -1.46
N LYS A 287 26.48 -2.66 -2.11
CA LYS A 287 25.85 -3.79 -1.41
C LYS A 287 26.91 -4.45 -0.54
N LEU A 288 26.69 -4.52 0.77
CA LEU A 288 27.41 -5.40 1.69
C LEU A 288 27.06 -6.86 1.40
#